data_AF-A0A522YYU5-F1
#
_entry.id   AF-A0A522YYU5-F1
#
_cell.length_a   1.000
_cell.length_b   1.000
_cell.length_c   1.000
_cell.angle_alpha   90.00
_cell.angle_beta   90.00
_cell.angle_gamma   90.00
#
_symmetry.space_group_name_H-M   'P 1'
#
loop_
_entity.id
_entity.type
_entity.pdbx_description
1 polymer ?
#
loop_
_entity_poly.entity_id
_entity_poly.type
_entity_poly.pdbx_seq_one_letter_code
_entity_poly.pdbx_strand_id
1 'polypeptide(L)'
;MELLLRRATLLLAALAAAACRNEAALERKEKQALADSVSRAQDTVHKLNMKELSGGELTEEERAARQRLKEQSDEDQNGGNTPPPPEVQHPPAEEPPAPPAAETR
;
A
#
# COMPACT_ATOMS: atom_id res chain seq x y z
N MET A 1 -36.37 35.33 -7.82
CA MET A 1 -35.72 34.19 -7.15
C MET A 1 -35.26 33.09 -8.12
N GLU A 2 -36.00 32.80 -9.21
CA GLU A 2 -35.65 31.72 -10.15
C GLU A 2 -34.27 31.83 -10.80
N LEU A 3 -33.81 33.05 -11.13
CA LEU A 3 -32.49 33.25 -11.74
C LEU A 3 -31.34 32.86 -10.80
N LEU A 4 -31.48 33.12 -9.50
CA LEU A 4 -30.49 32.73 -8.49
C LEU A 4 -30.48 31.21 -8.32
N LEU A 5 -31.66 30.58 -8.31
CA LEU A 5 -31.80 29.14 -8.19
C LEU A 5 -31.17 28.40 -9.39
N ARG A 6 -31.39 28.92 -10.61
CA ARG A 6 -30.79 28.39 -11.85
C ARG A 6 -29.27 28.53 -11.86
N ARG A 7 -28.73 29.66 -11.39
CA ARG A 7 -27.28 29.83 -11.26
C ARG A 7 -26.68 28.89 -10.22
N ALA A 8 -27.33 28.73 -9.07
CA ALA A 8 -26.87 27.82 -8.03
C ALA A 8 -26.85 26.36 -8.52
N THR A 9 -27.89 25.93 -9.23
CA THR A 9 -27.93 24.57 -9.82
C THR A 9 -26.86 24.35 -10.89
N LEU A 10 -26.60 25.35 -11.74
CA LEU A 10 -25.49 25.26 -12.72
C LEU A 10 -24.12 25.18 -12.04
N LEU A 11 -23.89 25.95 -10.96
CA LEU A 11 -22.66 25.89 -10.20
C LEU A 11 -22.48 24.53 -9.50
N LEU A 12 -23.53 24.00 -8.89
CA LEU A 12 -23.49 22.65 -8.30
C LEU A 12 -23.22 21.58 -9.36
N ALA A 13 -23.87 21.64 -10.51
CA ALA A 13 -23.66 20.69 -11.60
C ALA A 13 -22.23 20.76 -12.15
N ALA A 14 -21.69 21.97 -12.32
CA ALA A 14 -20.30 22.16 -12.74
C ALA A 14 -19.30 21.64 -11.71
N LEU A 15 -19.56 21.84 -10.42
CA LEU A 15 -18.72 21.34 -9.33
C LEU A 15 -18.76 19.81 -9.25
N ALA A 16 -19.96 19.20 -9.35
CA ALA A 16 -20.12 17.76 -9.39
C ALA A 16 -19.40 17.14 -10.60
N ALA A 17 -19.54 17.75 -11.78
CA ALA A 17 -18.83 17.30 -12.98
C ALA A 17 -17.29 17.45 -12.84
N ALA A 18 -16.81 18.48 -12.14
CA ALA A 18 -15.40 18.65 -11.85
C ALA A 18 -14.89 17.60 -10.85
N ALA A 19 -15.66 17.28 -9.81
CA ALA A 19 -15.35 16.24 -8.84
C ALA A 19 -15.24 14.86 -9.52
N CYS A 20 -16.23 14.47 -10.33
CA CYS A 20 -16.19 13.20 -11.05
C CYS A 20 -14.99 13.09 -12.02
N ARG A 21 -14.61 14.19 -12.68
CA ARG A 21 -13.41 14.20 -13.54
C ARG A 21 -12.12 14.06 -12.74
N ASN A 22 -12.04 14.63 -11.54
CA ASN A 22 -10.89 14.50 -10.66
C ASN A 22 -10.76 13.07 -10.12
N GLU A 23 -11.85 12.44 -9.71
CA GLU A 23 -11.87 11.03 -9.30
C GLU A 23 -11.41 10.13 -10.44
N ALA A 24 -11.98 10.29 -11.64
CA ALA A 24 -11.55 9.52 -12.81
C ALA A 24 -10.07 9.76 -13.19
N ALA A 25 -9.55 10.97 -12.99
CA ALA A 25 -8.14 11.26 -13.22
C ALA A 25 -7.23 10.61 -12.15
N LEU A 26 -7.69 10.55 -10.91
CA LEU A 26 -6.98 9.89 -9.81
C LEU A 26 -6.93 8.38 -10.04
N GLU A 27 -8.05 7.75 -10.38
CA GLU A 27 -8.10 6.32 -10.73
C GLU A 27 -7.17 5.99 -11.91
N ARG A 28 -7.09 6.86 -12.93
CA ARG A 28 -6.18 6.67 -14.07
C ARG A 28 -4.71 6.75 -13.62
N LYS A 29 -4.37 7.66 -12.72
CA LYS A 29 -3.01 7.77 -12.17
C LYS A 29 -2.65 6.55 -11.34
N GLU A 30 -3.56 6.05 -10.52
CA GLU A 30 -3.35 4.83 -9.73
C GLU A 30 -3.16 3.61 -10.64
N LYS A 31 -4.01 3.45 -11.65
CA LYS A 31 -3.87 2.40 -12.66
C LYS A 31 -2.55 2.49 -13.42
N GLN A 32 -2.13 3.70 -13.79
CA GLN A 32 -0.82 3.91 -14.45
C GLN A 32 0.33 3.56 -13.51
N ALA A 33 0.31 4.01 -12.26
CA ALA A 33 1.36 3.72 -11.29
C ALA A 33 1.48 2.21 -11.01
N LEU A 34 0.34 1.50 -10.99
CA LEU A 34 0.30 0.04 -10.88
C LEU A 34 0.86 -0.64 -12.13
N ALA A 35 0.48 -0.19 -13.33
CA ALA A 35 1.04 -0.73 -14.57
C ALA A 35 2.57 -0.53 -14.62
N ASP A 36 3.06 0.64 -14.21
CA ASP A 36 4.49 0.94 -14.16
C ASP A 36 5.23 0.12 -13.09
N SER A 37 4.58 -0.18 -11.95
CA SER A 37 5.18 -1.05 -10.92
C SER A 37 5.27 -2.49 -11.41
N VAL A 38 4.21 -3.02 -12.03
CA VAL A 38 4.18 -4.36 -12.61
C VAL A 38 5.22 -4.49 -13.72
N SER A 39 5.31 -3.52 -14.63
CA SER A 39 6.32 -3.53 -15.70
C SER A 39 7.73 -3.59 -15.14
N ARG A 40 8.05 -2.78 -14.12
CA ARG A 40 9.38 -2.79 -13.48
C ARG A 40 9.68 -4.11 -12.77
N ALA A 41 8.68 -4.71 -12.13
CA ALA A 41 8.83 -6.01 -11.50
C ALA A 41 9.11 -7.11 -12.54
N GLN A 42 8.37 -7.11 -13.66
CA GLN A 42 8.59 -8.04 -14.77
C GLN A 42 9.97 -7.88 -15.41
N ASP A 43 10.42 -6.65 -15.64
CA ASP A 43 11.77 -6.38 -16.15
C ASP A 43 12.86 -6.90 -15.19
N THR A 44 12.64 -6.73 -13.88
CA THR A 44 13.54 -7.23 -12.85
C THR A 44 13.62 -8.74 -12.86
N VAL A 45 12.47 -9.43 -12.88
CA VAL A 45 12.40 -10.90 -13.00
C VAL A 45 13.10 -11.37 -14.27
N HIS A 46 12.82 -10.72 -15.41
CA HIS A 46 13.41 -11.08 -16.70
C HIS A 46 14.94 -10.95 -16.66
N LYS A 47 15.45 -9.83 -16.15
CA LYS A 47 16.90 -9.60 -16.02
C LYS A 47 17.57 -10.64 -15.14
N LEU A 48 16.98 -10.94 -13.98
CA LEU A 48 17.51 -11.96 -13.06
C LEU A 48 17.54 -13.34 -13.73
N ASN A 49 16.44 -13.73 -14.38
CA ASN A 49 16.34 -15.01 -15.06
C ASN A 49 17.34 -15.14 -16.23
N MET A 50 17.50 -14.08 -17.03
CA MET A 50 18.49 -14.07 -18.12
C MET A 50 19.92 -14.20 -17.59
N LYS A 51 20.23 -13.55 -16.46
CA LYS A 51 21.54 -13.65 -15.82
C LYS A 51 21.83 -15.08 -15.36
N GLU A 52 20.86 -15.74 -14.75
CA GLU A 52 20.98 -17.14 -14.34
C GLU A 52 21.13 -18.10 -15.52
N LEU A 53 20.33 -17.92 -16.58
CA LEU A 53 20.42 -18.73 -17.80
C LEU A 53 21.78 -18.57 -18.50
N SER A 54 22.38 -17.39 -18.41
CA SER A 54 23.73 -17.14 -18.92
C SER A 54 24.84 -17.70 -18.01
N GLY A 55 24.51 -18.33 -16.88
CA GLY A 55 25.46 -18.85 -15.91
C GLY A 55 26.15 -17.77 -15.07
N GLY A 56 25.61 -16.55 -15.07
CA GLY A 56 26.13 -15.44 -14.27
C GLY A 56 25.71 -15.57 -12.80
N GLU A 57 26.66 -15.35 -11.88
CA GLU A 57 26.34 -15.31 -10.46
C GLU A 57 25.50 -14.07 -10.12
N LEU A 58 24.40 -14.29 -9.41
CA LEU A 58 23.59 -13.20 -8.86
C LEU A 58 24.34 -12.50 -7.73
N THR A 59 24.30 -11.17 -7.72
CA THR A 59 24.80 -10.38 -6.59
C THR A 59 23.91 -10.57 -5.36
N GLU A 60 24.38 -10.18 -4.19
CA GLU A 60 23.60 -10.25 -2.95
C GLU A 60 22.29 -9.43 -3.05
N GLU A 61 22.35 -8.26 -3.67
CA GLU A 61 21.18 -7.42 -3.94
C GLU A 61 20.16 -8.08 -4.89
N GLU A 62 20.65 -8.75 -5.93
CA GLU A 62 19.82 -9.49 -6.89
C GLU A 62 19.16 -10.72 -6.27
N ARG A 63 19.88 -11.43 -5.38
CA ARG A 63 19.30 -12.53 -4.58
C ARG A 63 18.22 -12.01 -3.64
N ALA A 64 18.47 -10.89 -2.95
CA ALA A 64 17.48 -10.27 -2.08
C ALA A 64 16.25 -9.76 -2.86
N ALA A 65 16.44 -9.21 -4.07
CA ALA A 65 15.33 -8.85 -4.96
C ALA A 65 14.50 -10.08 -5.35
N ARG A 66 15.15 -11.20 -5.66
CA ARG A 66 14.46 -12.45 -5.99
C ARG A 66 13.68 -13.03 -4.82
N GLN A 67 14.25 -12.99 -3.62
CA GLN A 67 13.58 -13.46 -2.42
C GLN A 67 12.30 -12.66 -2.15
N ARG A 68 12.37 -11.33 -2.24
CA ARG A 68 11.18 -10.46 -2.09
C ARG A 68 10.10 -10.76 -3.12
N LEU A 69 10.48 -10.96 -4.39
CA LEU A 69 9.53 -11.34 -5.44
C LEU A 69 8.86 -12.69 -5.15
N LYS A 70 9.60 -13.64 -4.55
CA LYS A 70 9.04 -14.92 -4.13
C LYS A 70 8.05 -14.75 -2.98
N GLU A 71 8.42 -13.99 -1.95
CA GLU A 71 7.54 -13.68 -0.81
C GLU A 71 6.23 -13.02 -1.28
N GLN A 72 6.32 -12.03 -2.18
CA GLN A 72 5.13 -11.40 -2.77
C GLN A 72 4.28 -12.41 -3.57
N SER A 73 4.90 -13.28 -4.35
CA SER A 73 4.16 -14.33 -5.08
C SER A 73 3.50 -15.33 -4.13
N ASP A 74 4.15 -15.64 -3.01
CA ASP A 74 3.60 -16.53 -1.98
C ASP A 74 2.43 -15.85 -1.26
N GLU A 75 2.49 -14.54 -1.00
CA GLU A 75 1.37 -13.76 -0.45
C GLU A 75 0.19 -13.66 -1.43
N ASP A 76 0.44 -13.42 -2.72
CA ASP A 76 -0.63 -13.35 -3.74
C ASP A 76 -1.31 -14.70 -3.94
N GLN A 77 -0.55 -15.81 -3.86
CA GLN A 77 -1.10 -17.16 -3.94
C GLN A 77 -1.80 -17.62 -2.65
N ASN A 78 -1.32 -17.15 -1.49
CA ASN A 78 -1.88 -17.50 -0.18
C ASN A 78 -2.85 -16.46 0.39
N GLY A 79 -3.13 -15.36 -0.30
CA GLY A 79 -3.92 -14.21 0.18
C GLY A 79 -5.39 -14.49 0.51
N GLY A 80 -5.84 -15.74 0.45
CA GLY A 80 -7.12 -16.20 1.03
C GLY A 80 -6.98 -16.96 2.36
N ASN A 81 -5.76 -17.17 2.87
CA ASN A 81 -5.47 -18.05 4.01
C ASN A 81 -4.35 -17.54 4.92
N THR A 82 -4.08 -16.24 4.95
CA THR A 82 -3.24 -15.65 5.98
C THR A 82 -4.01 -15.71 7.30
N PRO A 83 -3.52 -16.40 8.36
CA PRO A 83 -4.02 -16.16 9.71
C PRO A 83 -3.92 -14.66 10.00
N PRO A 84 -4.81 -14.09 10.84
CA PRO A 84 -4.70 -12.68 11.24
C PRO A 84 -3.25 -12.41 11.68
N PRO A 85 -2.72 -11.20 11.41
CA PRO A 85 -1.34 -10.87 11.77
C PRO A 85 -1.14 -11.26 13.23
N PRO A 86 -0.04 -11.97 13.57
CA PRO A 86 0.23 -12.30 14.96
C PRO A 86 0.14 -11.01 15.74
N GLU A 87 -0.69 -11.00 16.79
CA GLU A 87 -0.83 -9.84 17.66
C GLU A 87 0.57 -9.33 17.95
N VAL A 88 0.84 -8.09 17.55
CA VAL A 88 2.04 -7.39 17.97
C VAL A 88 2.02 -7.53 19.48
N GLN A 89 2.96 -8.30 20.03
CA GLN A 89 3.21 -8.29 21.46
C GLN A 89 3.64 -6.85 21.76
N HIS A 90 2.66 -6.02 22.10
CA HIS A 90 2.91 -4.79 22.80
C HIS A 90 3.77 -5.20 24.00
N PRO A 91 4.97 -4.63 24.19
CA PRO A 91 5.70 -4.86 25.43
C PRO A 91 4.73 -4.56 26.58
N PRO A 92 4.73 -5.37 27.66
CA PRO A 92 3.76 -5.24 28.73
C PRO A 92 3.76 -3.79 29.17
N ALA A 93 2.58 -3.18 29.14
CA ALA A 93 2.35 -1.87 29.72
C ALA A 93 2.95 -1.91 31.11
N GLU A 94 4.04 -1.15 31.28
CA GLU A 94 4.70 -0.96 32.56
C GLU A 94 3.62 -0.40 33.49
N GLU A 95 3.21 -1.26 34.42
CA GLU A 95 2.21 -0.99 35.42
C GLU A 95 2.61 0.33 36.12
N PRO A 96 1.77 1.37 36.13
CA PRO A 96 2.13 2.60 36.80
C PRO A 96 2.40 2.27 38.28
N PRO A 97 3.53 2.73 38.85
CA PRO A 97 3.89 2.37 40.22
C PRO A 97 2.76 2.77 41.17
N ALA A 98 2.37 1.81 42.02
CA ALA A 98 1.37 1.99 43.05
C ALA A 98 1.67 3.26 43.89
N PRO A 99 0.63 4.05 44.26
CA PRO A 99 0.84 5.22 45.09
C PRO A 99 1.45 4.78 46.44
N PRO A 100 2.39 5.55 47.02
CA PRO A 100 2.98 5.21 48.30
C PRO A 100 1.87 5.16 49.37
N ALA A 101 1.90 4.09 50.15
CA ALA A 101 1.02 3.88 51.28
C ALA A 101 1.05 5.12 52.21
N ALA A 102 -0.12 5.66 52.52
CA ALA A 102 -0.28 6.66 53.55
C ALA A 102 0.07 6.03 54.91
N GLU A 103 1.31 6.25 55.37
CA GLU A 103 1.73 5.91 56.72
C GLU A 103 1.67 7.16 57.60
N THR A 104 0.58 7.25 58.34
CA THR A 104 0.47 7.69 59.74
C THR A 104 1.44 8.77 60.24
N ARG A 105 0.92 9.98 60.45
CA ARG A 105 1.05 10.73 61.71
C ARG A 105 -0.03 11.80 61.85
#